data_AF-A0A3Q8UUA0-F1
#
_entry.id   AF-A0A3Q8UUA0-F1
#
_cell.length_a   1.000
_cell.length_b   1.000
_cell.length_c   1.000
_cell.angle_alpha   90.00
_cell.angle_beta   90.00
_cell.angle_gamma   90.00
#
_symmetry.space_group_name_H-M   'P 1'
#
loop_
_entity.id
_entity.type
_entity.pdbx_description
1 polymer ?
#
loop_
_entity_poly.entity_id
_entity_poly.type
_entity_poly.pdbx_seq_one_letter_code
_entity_poly.pdbx_strand_id
1 'polypeptide(L)'
;MNLRKVSAAAACALALTVTAAACGSDDDSGDNGDGGGGGKDSITIGIKFDQPGLGLKEPDGSYSGFDVDVATYVAKELGYSEDQIEWKEAISADRETMLERGDVDMIAATYSITDERKQKVDFAGPYLLAHQDLLIRADDDITKGEDLNGKTLCSVTGSTSAQNVKDTIAPKAQLAERPGYSECLDAVANGQIDALTTDDSILAGYAAQEANKGKFKLAGLNLSNENYGVGIKKGDEKMKTDIDAALEKMVSDGSWEKFMDANLGPANYDFEPAPKIGDIKQ
;
A
#
# COMPACT_ATOMS: atom_id res chain seq x y z
N MET A 1 -17.21 49.10 48.63
CA MET A 1 -17.83 48.84 49.95
C MET A 1 -19.20 48.25 49.70
N ASN A 2 -19.43 47.03 50.21
CA ASN A 2 -20.67 46.58 50.84
C ASN A 2 -22.00 46.76 50.08
N LEU A 3 -22.93 45.81 49.99
CA LEU A 3 -23.09 44.43 50.42
C LEU A 3 -24.59 44.15 50.13
N ARG A 4 -24.94 42.87 50.16
CA ARG A 4 -26.25 42.34 50.64
C ARG A 4 -27.44 42.30 49.68
N LYS A 5 -27.58 41.13 49.05
CA LYS A 5 -28.40 39.99 49.54
C LYS A 5 -29.84 40.29 50.01
N VAL A 6 -30.75 39.60 49.32
CA VAL A 6 -31.81 38.70 49.85
C VAL A 6 -33.10 39.36 50.35
N SER A 7 -34.24 39.03 49.71
CA SER A 7 -35.32 38.23 50.32
C SER A 7 -36.60 38.13 49.48
N ALA A 8 -37.10 36.89 49.40
CA ALA A 8 -38.49 36.44 49.61
C ALA A 8 -39.64 36.82 48.65
N ALA A 9 -40.01 35.81 47.85
CA ALA A 9 -41.32 35.12 47.83
C ALA A 9 -42.63 35.92 47.77
N ALA A 10 -43.39 35.70 46.69
CA ALA A 10 -44.85 35.57 46.74
C ALA A 10 -45.33 34.66 45.60
N ALA A 11 -45.99 33.57 45.97
CA ALA A 11 -46.60 32.60 45.07
C ALA A 11 -47.95 33.12 44.55
N CYS A 12 -48.22 32.93 43.26
CA CYS A 12 -49.58 32.88 42.71
C CYS A 12 -49.63 31.76 41.66
N ALA A 13 -50.34 30.70 42.02
CA ALA A 13 -50.60 29.56 41.16
C ALA A 13 -51.59 29.95 40.05
N LEU A 14 -51.25 29.63 38.81
CA LEU A 14 -52.19 29.58 37.69
C LEU A 14 -52.05 28.21 37.03
N ALA A 15 -53.12 27.43 37.16
CA ALA A 15 -53.27 26.11 36.60
C ALA A 15 -53.25 26.20 35.06
N LEU A 16 -52.33 25.47 34.43
CA LEU A 16 -52.33 25.22 33.00
C LEU A 16 -52.70 23.75 32.77
N THR A 17 -53.86 23.58 32.17
CA THR A 17 -54.46 22.30 31.77
C THR A 17 -53.62 21.62 30.70
N VAL A 18 -53.15 20.41 31.02
CA VAL A 18 -52.47 19.51 30.09
C VAL A 18 -53.49 18.92 29.11
N THR A 19 -53.36 19.24 27.84
CA THR A 19 -53.99 18.46 26.76
C THR A 19 -52.99 17.42 26.28
N ALA A 20 -53.20 16.17 26.70
CA ALA A 20 -52.51 15.00 26.20
C ALA A 20 -53.20 14.49 24.93
N ALA A 21 -52.47 14.44 23.83
CA ALA A 21 -52.78 13.63 22.66
C ALA A 21 -51.45 13.08 22.11
N ALA A 22 -51.07 11.89 22.57
CA ALA A 22 -50.07 11.06 21.93
C ALA A 22 -50.51 9.59 22.11
N CYS A 23 -51.10 9.06 21.05
CA CYS A 23 -51.33 7.63 20.87
C CYS A 23 -50.00 6.93 20.54
N GLY A 24 -49.85 5.69 20.99
CA GLY A 24 -48.84 4.75 20.52
C GLY A 24 -48.51 3.70 21.57
N SER A 25 -49.31 2.63 21.60
CA SER A 25 -49.27 1.54 22.58
C SER A 25 -48.12 0.56 22.40
N ASP A 26 -47.65 0.08 23.55
CA ASP A 26 -47.14 -1.24 23.93
C ASP A 26 -45.92 -1.88 23.25
N ASP A 27 -44.98 -2.26 24.14
CA ASP A 27 -43.80 -3.10 23.99
C ASP A 27 -44.12 -4.49 23.40
N ASP A 28 -43.28 -4.95 22.46
CA ASP A 28 -42.72 -6.31 22.57
C ASP A 28 -41.28 -6.33 22.04
N SER A 29 -40.44 -7.03 22.79
CA SER A 29 -39.01 -7.19 22.57
C SER A 29 -38.75 -8.37 21.64
N GLY A 30 -37.80 -8.27 20.71
CA GLY A 30 -37.43 -9.43 19.90
C GLY A 30 -36.57 -9.13 18.68
N ASP A 31 -35.34 -8.71 18.93
CA ASP A 31 -34.22 -8.84 18.00
C ASP A 31 -33.96 -10.33 17.70
N ASN A 32 -33.98 -10.71 16.42
CA ASN A 32 -33.02 -11.59 15.75
C ASN A 32 -33.54 -11.92 14.33
N GLY A 33 -32.98 -11.22 13.35
CA GLY A 33 -33.12 -11.50 11.92
C GLY A 33 -31.76 -11.42 11.24
N ASP A 34 -30.99 -12.49 11.40
CA ASP A 34 -29.85 -12.84 10.53
C ASP A 34 -30.33 -12.99 9.07
N GLY A 35 -29.58 -12.42 8.11
CA GLY A 35 -29.81 -12.64 6.68
C GLY A 35 -29.45 -11.51 5.72
N GLY A 36 -28.15 -11.25 5.50
CA GLY A 36 -27.59 -11.03 4.16
C GLY A 36 -27.65 -9.63 3.50
N GLY A 37 -26.45 -9.06 3.25
CA GLY A 37 -26.20 -8.29 2.03
C GLY A 37 -26.27 -6.76 2.11
N GLY A 38 -25.66 -6.13 3.11
CA GLY A 38 -25.33 -4.70 3.07
C GLY A 38 -23.92 -4.48 2.55
N GLY A 39 -23.71 -4.50 1.23
CA GLY A 39 -22.40 -4.15 0.65
C GLY A 39 -22.03 -2.72 1.02
N LYS A 40 -20.75 -2.46 1.35
CA LYS A 40 -20.25 -1.08 1.45
C LYS A 40 -20.44 -0.38 0.10
N ASP A 41 -20.82 0.89 0.12
CA ASP A 41 -21.00 1.70 -1.09
C ASP A 41 -19.66 1.97 -1.81
N SER A 42 -18.54 1.91 -1.09
CA SER A 42 -17.17 2.09 -1.60
C SER A 42 -16.19 1.07 -1.02
N ILE A 43 -15.03 0.93 -1.68
CA ILE A 43 -13.87 0.18 -1.20
C ILE A 43 -12.68 1.14 -1.11
N THR A 44 -12.02 1.19 0.05
CA THR A 44 -10.82 2.01 0.23
C THR A 44 -9.57 1.17 -0.02
N ILE A 45 -8.74 1.57 -0.99
CA ILE A 45 -7.56 0.81 -1.39
C ILE A 45 -6.28 1.63 -1.19
N GLY A 46 -5.32 1.04 -0.48
CA GLY A 46 -3.99 1.60 -0.30
C GLY A 46 -3.06 1.27 -1.46
N ILE A 47 -2.46 2.29 -2.09
CA ILE A 47 -1.46 2.16 -3.16
C ILE A 47 -0.25 3.07 -2.90
N LYS A 48 0.83 2.88 -3.66
CA LYS A 48 1.91 3.87 -3.73
C LYS A 48 1.50 5.08 -4.57
N PHE A 49 2.02 6.26 -4.23
CA PHE A 49 1.81 7.49 -5.00
C PHE A 49 3.10 8.00 -5.66
N ASP A 50 4.25 7.39 -5.40
CA ASP A 50 5.56 7.90 -5.79
C ASP A 50 6.35 6.96 -6.72
N GLN A 51 5.83 5.79 -7.11
CA GLN A 51 6.56 4.74 -7.84
C GLN A 51 6.08 4.61 -9.30
N PRO A 52 6.79 5.21 -10.27
CA PRO A 52 6.41 5.18 -11.67
C PRO A 52 6.28 3.75 -12.20
N GLY A 53 5.20 3.45 -12.92
CA GLY A 53 4.93 2.11 -13.46
C GLY A 53 4.33 1.12 -12.46
N LEU A 54 4.27 1.43 -11.16
CA LEU A 54 3.71 0.54 -10.13
C LEU A 54 2.54 1.21 -9.43
N GLY A 55 2.78 2.26 -8.66
CA GLY A 55 1.75 3.07 -8.05
C GLY A 55 2.18 4.53 -8.03
N LEU A 56 1.53 5.34 -8.86
CA LEU A 56 1.84 6.75 -9.04
C LEU A 56 0.56 7.57 -8.97
N LYS A 57 0.64 8.70 -8.26
CA LYS A 57 -0.37 9.75 -8.37
C LYS A 57 0.08 10.77 -9.41
N GLU A 58 -0.68 10.89 -10.48
CA GLU A 58 -0.38 11.78 -11.59
C GLU A 58 -0.64 13.25 -11.21
N PRO A 59 0.00 14.21 -11.90
CA PRO A 59 -0.21 15.64 -11.67
C PRO A 59 -1.67 16.11 -11.85
N ASP A 60 -2.45 15.42 -12.67
CA ASP A 60 -3.88 15.70 -12.88
C ASP A 60 -4.79 15.10 -11.79
N GLY A 61 -4.20 14.37 -10.84
CA GLY A 61 -4.88 13.72 -9.72
C GLY A 61 -5.35 12.31 -9.99
N SER A 62 -5.18 11.78 -11.20
CA SER A 62 -5.43 10.37 -11.52
C SER A 62 -4.34 9.46 -10.93
N TYR A 63 -4.59 8.16 -10.97
CA TYR A 63 -3.69 7.14 -10.45
C TYR A 63 -3.31 6.17 -11.58
N SER A 64 -2.04 5.80 -11.66
CA SER A 64 -1.51 4.94 -12.71
C SER A 64 -0.50 3.94 -12.16
N GLY A 65 -0.25 2.88 -12.93
CA GLY A 65 0.74 1.85 -12.62
C GLY A 65 0.12 0.47 -12.40
N PHE A 66 1.00 -0.53 -12.38
CA PHE A 66 0.61 -1.94 -12.28
C PHE A 66 -0.15 -2.28 -10.99
N ASP A 67 0.23 -1.71 -9.84
CA ASP A 67 -0.50 -1.92 -8.57
C ASP A 67 -1.92 -1.34 -8.64
N VAL A 68 -2.10 -0.22 -9.37
CA VAL A 68 -3.42 0.40 -9.60
C VAL A 68 -4.28 -0.48 -10.49
N ASP A 69 -3.71 -1.06 -11.55
CA ASP A 69 -4.41 -1.99 -12.43
C ASP A 69 -4.82 -3.27 -11.70
N VAL A 70 -3.91 -3.86 -10.90
CA VAL A 70 -4.20 -5.03 -10.06
C VAL A 70 -5.31 -4.71 -9.06
N ALA A 71 -5.20 -3.59 -8.33
CA ALA A 71 -6.20 -3.16 -7.35
C ALA A 71 -7.58 -2.93 -8.00
N THR A 72 -7.61 -2.27 -9.15
CA THR A 72 -8.84 -1.98 -9.89
C THR A 72 -9.49 -3.26 -10.42
N TYR A 73 -8.68 -4.18 -10.94
CA TYR A 73 -9.15 -5.49 -11.38
C TYR A 73 -9.76 -6.28 -10.22
N VAL A 74 -9.06 -6.34 -9.08
CA VAL A 74 -9.55 -7.01 -7.87
C VAL A 74 -10.84 -6.37 -7.37
N ALA A 75 -10.91 -5.04 -7.28
CA ALA A 75 -12.11 -4.31 -6.87
C ALA A 75 -13.33 -4.66 -7.75
N LYS A 76 -13.12 -4.75 -9.06
CA LYS A 76 -14.15 -5.17 -10.01
C LYS A 76 -14.67 -6.58 -9.75
N GLU A 77 -13.77 -7.55 -9.52
CA GLU A 77 -14.17 -8.92 -9.20
C GLU A 77 -14.86 -9.02 -7.82
N LEU A 78 -14.56 -8.11 -6.90
CA LEU A 78 -15.27 -7.94 -5.63
C LEU A 78 -16.62 -7.23 -5.78
N GLY A 79 -16.98 -6.76 -6.98
CA GLY A 79 -18.27 -6.14 -7.29
C GLY A 79 -18.30 -4.62 -7.19
N TYR A 80 -17.14 -3.96 -7.07
CA TYR A 80 -17.02 -2.50 -7.07
C TYR A 80 -16.69 -1.96 -8.45
N SER A 81 -17.34 -0.87 -8.83
CA SER A 81 -16.98 -0.08 -10.01
C SER A 81 -15.83 0.89 -9.69
N GLU A 82 -15.15 1.40 -10.72
CA GLU A 82 -13.99 2.29 -10.54
C GLU A 82 -14.32 3.56 -9.75
N ASP A 83 -15.53 4.12 -9.90
CA ASP A 83 -16.01 5.29 -9.17
C ASP A 83 -16.35 5.00 -7.70
N GLN A 84 -16.36 3.72 -7.31
CA GLN A 84 -16.51 3.29 -5.92
C GLN A 84 -15.16 3.03 -5.22
N ILE A 85 -14.04 3.24 -5.91
CA ILE A 85 -12.70 3.08 -5.33
C ILE A 85 -12.26 4.40 -4.70
N GLU A 86 -11.94 4.34 -3.41
CA GLU A 86 -11.29 5.42 -2.67
C GLU A 86 -9.80 5.12 -2.49
N TRP A 87 -8.93 5.88 -3.17
CA TRP A 87 -7.49 5.68 -3.09
C TRP A 87 -6.86 6.37 -1.88
N LYS A 88 -6.01 5.65 -1.15
CA LYS A 88 -5.16 6.21 -0.09
C LYS A 88 -3.69 5.88 -0.33
N GLU A 89 -2.82 6.80 0.09
CA GLU A 89 -1.38 6.55 0.05
C GLU A 89 -1.00 5.54 1.14
N ALA A 90 -0.38 4.44 0.73
CA ALA A 90 0.13 3.40 1.61
C ALA A 90 1.67 3.45 1.64
N ILE A 91 2.22 4.40 2.40
CA ILE A 91 3.67 4.46 2.62
C ILE A 91 4.16 3.21 3.36
N SER A 92 5.41 2.81 3.11
CA SER A 92 5.87 1.45 3.45
C SER A 92 5.77 1.13 4.94
N ALA A 93 6.00 2.13 5.80
CA ALA A 93 6.01 2.01 7.25
C ALA A 93 4.61 1.92 7.89
N ASP A 94 3.56 2.34 7.17
CA ASP A 94 2.21 2.49 7.74
C ASP A 94 1.26 1.35 7.35
N ARG A 95 1.61 0.53 6.35
CA ARG A 95 0.73 -0.47 5.73
C ARG A 95 0.01 -1.38 6.73
N GLU A 96 0.75 -1.96 7.67
CA GLU A 96 0.18 -2.87 8.68
C GLU A 96 -0.81 -2.13 9.59
N THR A 97 -0.45 -0.91 10.04
CA THR A 97 -1.28 -0.11 10.93
C THR A 97 -2.53 0.42 10.23
N MET A 98 -2.45 0.77 8.95
CA MET A 98 -3.60 1.19 8.15
C MET A 98 -4.64 0.06 8.05
N LEU A 99 -4.20 -1.17 7.77
CA LEU A 99 -5.08 -2.35 7.73
C LEU A 99 -5.65 -2.70 9.11
N GLU A 100 -4.83 -2.63 10.16
CA GLU A 100 -5.28 -2.87 11.54
C GLU A 100 -6.39 -1.91 11.95
N ARG A 101 -6.19 -0.60 11.70
CA ARG A 101 -7.15 0.48 12.01
C ARG A 101 -8.37 0.49 11.11
N GLY A 102 -8.33 -0.19 9.97
CA GLY A 102 -9.38 -0.13 8.96
C GLY A 102 -9.39 1.19 8.19
N ASP A 103 -8.23 1.86 8.10
CA ASP A 103 -8.08 3.05 7.27
C ASP A 103 -8.20 2.70 5.78
N VAL A 104 -7.89 1.45 5.41
CA VAL A 104 -8.05 0.86 4.07
C VAL A 104 -8.60 -0.56 4.21
N ASP A 105 -9.33 -1.02 3.20
CA ASP A 105 -9.86 -2.38 3.11
C ASP A 105 -8.81 -3.37 2.59
N MET A 106 -7.99 -2.94 1.63
CA MET A 106 -6.86 -3.71 1.11
C MET A 106 -5.70 -2.81 0.65
N ILE A 107 -4.53 -3.39 0.48
CA ILE A 107 -3.31 -2.71 0.02
C ILE A 107 -2.67 -3.48 -1.13
N ALA A 108 -2.52 -2.83 -2.28
CA ALA A 108 -1.64 -3.24 -3.38
C ALA A 108 -0.60 -2.12 -3.56
N ALA A 109 0.55 -2.28 -2.93
CA ALA A 109 1.54 -1.20 -2.81
C ALA A 109 2.96 -1.77 -2.65
N THR A 110 3.41 -2.51 -3.67
CA THR A 110 4.70 -3.23 -3.71
C THR A 110 4.98 -3.95 -2.39
N TYR A 111 4.02 -4.78 -1.98
CA TYR A 111 3.93 -5.25 -0.60
C TYR A 111 4.41 -6.68 -0.47
N SER A 112 5.71 -6.84 -0.19
CA SER A 112 6.33 -8.16 -0.06
C SER A 112 5.69 -8.98 1.06
N ILE A 113 5.34 -10.21 0.74
CA ILE A 113 4.83 -11.21 1.67
C ILE A 113 6.01 -11.72 2.51
N THR A 114 6.02 -11.42 3.80
CA THR A 114 7.03 -11.93 4.75
C THR A 114 6.36 -12.57 5.96
N ASP A 115 7.08 -13.47 6.64
CA ASP A 115 6.57 -14.12 7.86
C ASP A 115 6.34 -13.11 9.00
N GLU A 116 7.17 -12.07 9.10
CA GLU A 116 6.96 -10.99 10.07
C GLU A 116 5.66 -10.23 9.77
N ARG A 117 5.40 -9.88 8.51
CA ARG A 117 4.18 -9.15 8.11
C ARG A 117 2.94 -10.01 8.31
N LYS A 118 3.00 -11.31 8.00
CA LYS A 118 1.93 -12.27 8.23
C LYS A 118 1.50 -12.39 9.69
N GLN A 119 2.30 -11.94 10.66
CA GLN A 119 1.87 -11.87 12.07
C GLN A 119 0.86 -10.76 12.32
N LYS A 120 0.83 -9.72 11.48
CA LYS A 120 0.03 -8.49 11.66
C LYS A 120 -1.11 -8.36 10.66
N VAL A 121 -0.93 -8.89 9.45
CA VAL A 121 -1.90 -8.82 8.34
C VAL A 121 -2.04 -10.19 7.66
N ASP A 122 -3.05 -10.33 6.80
CA ASP A 122 -3.12 -11.44 5.85
C ASP A 122 -2.79 -10.97 4.43
N PHE A 123 -2.43 -11.93 3.58
CA PHE A 123 -2.07 -11.67 2.18
C PHE A 123 -2.82 -12.62 1.25
N ALA A 124 -3.34 -12.07 0.17
CA ALA A 124 -3.67 -12.80 -1.05
C ALA A 124 -2.52 -12.67 -2.07
N GLY A 125 -2.44 -13.58 -3.03
CA GLY A 125 -1.38 -13.62 -4.05
C GLY A 125 -0.32 -14.70 -3.81
N PRO A 126 0.92 -14.50 -4.30
CA PRO A 126 1.48 -13.25 -4.82
C PRO A 126 0.95 -12.87 -6.22
N TYR A 127 1.05 -11.60 -6.60
CA TYR A 127 0.69 -11.10 -7.94
C TYR A 127 1.90 -10.63 -8.77
N LEU A 128 3.06 -10.43 -8.14
CA LEU A 128 4.33 -10.14 -8.83
C LEU A 128 5.48 -10.74 -8.03
N LEU A 129 6.47 -11.29 -8.72
CA LEU A 129 7.77 -11.61 -8.16
C LEU A 129 8.77 -10.55 -8.65
N ALA A 130 9.24 -9.72 -7.74
CA ALA A 130 10.34 -8.79 -7.98
C ALA A 130 11.60 -9.29 -7.27
N HIS A 131 12.73 -8.63 -7.52
CA HIS A 131 13.98 -8.92 -6.84
C HIS A 131 14.59 -7.66 -6.26
N GLN A 132 15.14 -7.73 -5.04
CA GLN A 132 15.91 -6.60 -4.53
C GLN A 132 17.16 -6.37 -5.40
N ASP A 133 17.42 -5.12 -5.76
CA ASP A 133 18.60 -4.71 -6.51
C ASP A 133 19.07 -3.31 -6.05
N LEU A 134 20.02 -2.74 -6.79
CA LEU A 134 20.58 -1.41 -6.59
C LEU A 134 20.42 -0.57 -7.85
N LEU A 135 20.00 0.69 -7.65
CA LEU A 135 20.09 1.74 -8.66
C LEU A 135 21.31 2.60 -8.34
N ILE A 136 22.22 2.66 -9.31
CA ILE A 136 23.51 3.34 -9.22
C ILE A 136 23.67 4.28 -10.42
N ARG A 137 24.60 5.23 -10.32
CA ARG A 137 24.95 6.07 -11.48
C ARG A 137 25.50 5.21 -12.61
N ALA A 138 25.30 5.65 -13.85
CA ALA A 138 25.69 4.88 -15.03
C ALA A 138 27.20 4.54 -15.07
N ASP A 139 28.05 5.41 -14.51
CA ASP A 139 29.51 5.29 -14.45
C ASP A 139 30.04 4.59 -13.17
N ASP A 140 29.17 4.15 -12.27
CA ASP A 140 29.55 3.50 -11.01
C ASP A 140 30.04 2.05 -11.22
N ASP A 141 30.84 1.55 -10.27
CA ASP A 141 31.56 0.26 -10.33
C ASP A 141 31.08 -0.78 -9.30
N ILE A 142 29.99 -0.51 -8.57
CA ILE A 142 29.33 -1.51 -7.70
C ILE A 142 28.86 -2.70 -8.54
N THR A 143 29.30 -3.91 -8.16
CA THR A 143 28.98 -5.16 -8.90
C THR A 143 28.51 -6.30 -8.01
N LYS A 144 28.46 -6.10 -6.69
CA LYS A 144 27.90 -7.04 -5.72
C LYS A 144 27.46 -6.31 -4.46
N GLY A 145 26.58 -6.94 -3.69
CA GLY A 145 26.00 -6.33 -2.49
C GLY A 145 27.05 -5.93 -1.45
N GLU A 146 28.14 -6.69 -1.29
CA GLU A 146 29.17 -6.39 -0.29
C GLU A 146 29.98 -5.13 -0.61
N ASP A 147 29.96 -4.65 -1.86
CA ASP A 147 30.63 -3.40 -2.24
C ASP A 147 29.97 -2.18 -1.57
N LEU A 148 28.76 -2.33 -1.02
CA LEU A 148 28.08 -1.31 -0.23
C LEU A 148 28.72 -1.07 1.14
N ASN A 149 29.57 -1.98 1.64
CA ASN A 149 30.23 -1.80 2.94
C ASN A 149 31.16 -0.58 2.91
N GLY A 150 30.90 0.39 3.78
CA GLY A 150 31.62 1.67 3.83
C GLY A 150 31.10 2.75 2.86
N LYS A 151 30.13 2.41 1.99
CA LYS A 151 29.42 3.36 1.13
C LYS A 151 28.16 3.89 1.82
N THR A 152 27.59 4.98 1.30
CA THR A 152 26.31 5.52 1.75
C THR A 152 25.19 5.05 0.81
N LEU A 153 24.17 4.42 1.38
CA LEU A 153 23.06 3.81 0.67
C LEU A 153 21.76 4.45 1.09
N CYS A 154 20.82 4.65 0.16
CA CYS A 154 19.47 5.12 0.49
C CYS A 154 18.44 4.03 0.28
N SER A 155 17.45 3.98 1.18
CA SER A 155 16.26 3.13 1.05
C SER A 155 15.10 3.75 1.82
N VAL A 156 13.92 3.14 1.76
CA VAL A 156 12.72 3.65 2.43
C VAL A 156 12.50 2.98 3.78
N THR A 157 12.13 3.78 4.79
CA THR A 157 11.78 3.27 6.12
C THR A 157 10.62 2.28 6.04
N GLY A 158 10.79 1.12 6.68
CA GLY A 158 9.81 0.03 6.67
C GLY A 158 9.84 -0.85 5.42
N SER A 159 10.83 -0.67 4.52
CA SER A 159 11.08 -1.60 3.41
C SER A 159 11.83 -2.86 3.87
N THR A 160 11.60 -3.98 3.17
CA THR A 160 12.38 -5.22 3.33
C THR A 160 13.83 -5.01 2.90
N SER A 161 14.04 -4.22 1.84
CA SER A 161 15.35 -3.95 1.25
C SER A 161 16.31 -3.25 2.23
N ALA A 162 15.80 -2.27 2.98
CA ALA A 162 16.55 -1.58 4.04
C ALA A 162 17.03 -2.57 5.13
N GLN A 163 16.13 -3.46 5.58
CA GLN A 163 16.43 -4.47 6.59
C GLN A 163 17.45 -5.48 6.07
N ASN A 164 17.24 -6.03 4.87
CA ASN A 164 18.11 -7.05 4.28
C ASN A 164 19.56 -6.54 4.09
N VAL A 165 19.74 -5.28 3.68
CA VAL A 165 21.09 -4.72 3.59
C VAL A 165 21.76 -4.61 4.96
N LYS A 166 21.04 -4.08 5.94
CA LYS A 166 21.57 -3.85 7.29
C LYS A 166 21.91 -5.15 8.01
N ASP A 167 21.10 -6.18 7.83
CA ASP A 167 21.18 -7.41 8.61
C ASP A 167 22.02 -8.49 7.92
N THR A 168 22.05 -8.51 6.58
CA THR A 168 22.61 -9.64 5.81
C THR A 168 23.71 -9.21 4.83
N ILE A 169 23.42 -8.27 3.92
CA ILE A 169 24.25 -8.06 2.72
C ILE A 169 25.46 -7.16 3.00
N ALA A 170 25.25 -6.00 3.63
CA ALA A 170 26.32 -5.04 3.90
C ALA A 170 26.09 -4.32 5.24
N PRO A 171 26.31 -5.00 6.38
CA PRO A 171 26.08 -4.42 7.71
C PRO A 171 26.94 -3.21 8.05
N LYS A 172 27.97 -2.90 7.25
CA LYS A 172 28.82 -1.71 7.39
C LYS A 172 28.47 -0.60 6.39
N ALA A 173 27.40 -0.75 5.60
CA ALA A 173 26.87 0.32 4.78
C ALA A 173 26.28 1.42 5.67
N GLN A 174 26.42 2.68 5.25
CA GLN A 174 25.77 3.81 5.90
C GLN A 174 24.38 3.97 5.30
N LEU A 175 23.39 3.30 5.89
CA LEU A 175 22.00 3.36 5.42
C LEU A 175 21.34 4.69 5.84
N ALA A 176 20.94 5.47 4.83
CA ALA A 176 20.14 6.67 4.95
C ALA A 176 18.70 6.35 4.57
N GLU A 177 17.84 6.18 5.57
CA GLU A 177 16.43 5.92 5.31
C GLU A 177 15.64 7.21 5.04
N ARG A 178 14.70 7.14 4.08
CA ARG A 178 13.79 8.23 3.70
C ARG A 178 12.33 7.76 3.74
N PRO A 179 11.35 8.69 3.77
CA PRO A 179 9.93 8.32 3.69
C PRO A 179 9.52 7.77 2.33
N GLY A 180 10.10 8.28 1.23
CA GLY A 180 9.84 7.86 -0.15
C GLY A 180 11.12 7.60 -0.95
N TYR A 181 10.96 7.02 -2.14
CA TYR A 181 12.10 6.66 -2.99
C TYR A 181 12.58 7.83 -3.86
N SER A 182 11.70 8.78 -4.16
CA SER A 182 12.04 9.97 -4.94
C SER A 182 13.16 10.77 -4.28
N GLU A 183 13.15 10.92 -2.95
CA GLU A 183 14.22 11.61 -2.22
C GLU A 183 15.56 10.86 -2.28
N CYS A 184 15.54 9.52 -2.37
CA CYS A 184 16.75 8.73 -2.54
C CYS A 184 17.35 8.93 -3.93
N LEU A 185 16.50 8.96 -4.97
CA LEU A 185 16.94 9.06 -6.36
C LEU A 185 17.70 10.38 -6.61
N ASP A 186 17.14 11.49 -6.13
CA ASP A 186 17.78 12.81 -6.23
C ASP A 186 19.15 12.83 -5.53
N ALA A 187 19.27 12.16 -4.39
CA ALA A 187 20.52 12.09 -3.65
C ALA A 187 21.59 11.26 -4.37
N VAL A 188 21.20 10.17 -5.05
CA VAL A 188 22.10 9.39 -5.92
C VAL A 188 22.54 10.20 -7.13
N ALA A 189 21.60 10.93 -7.77
CA ALA A 189 21.87 11.80 -8.92
C ALA A 189 22.94 12.85 -8.62
N ASN A 190 22.88 13.42 -7.40
CA ASN A 190 23.78 14.47 -6.94
C ASN A 190 25.07 13.96 -6.28
N GLY A 191 25.30 12.64 -6.25
CA GLY A 191 26.50 12.05 -5.64
C GLY A 191 26.55 12.16 -4.11
N GLN A 192 25.43 12.44 -3.45
CA GLN A 192 25.33 12.48 -1.99
C GLN A 192 25.14 11.08 -1.39
N ILE A 193 24.58 10.18 -2.19
CA ILE A 193 24.37 8.76 -1.89
C ILE A 193 25.06 7.96 -3.00
N ASP A 194 25.70 6.85 -2.65
CA ASP A 194 26.39 5.98 -3.60
C ASP A 194 25.41 5.10 -4.38
N ALA A 195 24.39 4.55 -3.71
CA ALA A 195 23.38 3.69 -4.30
C ALA A 195 22.02 3.84 -3.63
N LEU A 196 20.95 3.57 -4.37
CA LEU A 196 19.60 3.40 -3.85
C LEU A 196 19.27 1.91 -3.92
N THR A 197 18.78 1.31 -2.82
CA THR A 197 18.35 -0.10 -2.81
C THR A 197 16.84 -0.21 -2.64
N THR A 198 16.23 -0.97 -3.53
CA THR A 198 14.89 -1.56 -3.38
C THR A 198 14.69 -2.58 -4.49
N ASP A 199 13.45 -2.81 -4.88
CA ASP A 199 13.05 -3.88 -5.76
C ASP A 199 13.25 -3.41 -7.20
N ASP A 200 13.85 -4.25 -8.02
CA ASP A 200 14.21 -4.02 -9.42
C ASP A 200 13.06 -3.41 -10.25
N SER A 201 11.82 -3.83 -10.03
CA SER A 201 10.63 -3.26 -10.66
C SER A 201 10.45 -1.76 -10.33
N ILE A 202 10.63 -1.36 -9.07
CA ILE A 202 10.57 0.05 -8.62
C ILE A 202 11.74 0.83 -9.23
N LEU A 203 12.94 0.23 -9.20
CA LEU A 203 14.15 0.86 -9.74
C LEU A 203 14.04 1.09 -11.24
N ALA A 204 13.51 0.11 -11.98
CA ALA A 204 13.28 0.19 -13.42
C ALA A 204 12.30 1.33 -13.74
N GLY A 205 11.20 1.44 -12.98
CA GLY A 205 10.24 2.55 -13.12
C GLY A 205 10.89 3.92 -13.00
N TYR A 206 11.73 4.13 -11.98
CA TYR A 206 12.47 5.39 -11.81
C TYR A 206 13.52 5.63 -12.92
N ALA A 207 14.29 4.60 -13.28
CA ALA A 207 15.33 4.71 -14.30
C ALA A 207 14.75 5.02 -15.70
N ALA A 208 13.52 4.57 -15.97
CA ALA A 208 12.82 4.76 -17.24
C ALA A 208 12.26 6.17 -17.45
N GLN A 209 12.10 6.96 -16.38
CA GLN A 209 11.61 8.33 -16.51
C GLN A 209 12.49 9.15 -17.45
N GLU A 210 11.86 9.99 -18.28
CA GLU A 210 12.57 10.78 -19.29
C GLU A 210 13.70 11.63 -18.68
N ALA A 211 13.46 12.20 -17.49
CA ALA A 211 14.44 13.00 -16.76
C ALA A 211 15.69 12.20 -16.33
N ASN A 212 15.61 10.87 -16.31
CA ASN A 212 16.63 9.97 -15.77
C ASN A 212 17.35 9.15 -16.85
N LYS A 213 16.94 9.26 -18.11
CA LYS A 213 17.54 8.53 -19.23
C LYS A 213 19.06 8.72 -19.28
N GLY A 214 19.77 7.59 -19.21
CA GLY A 214 21.25 7.55 -19.27
C GLY A 214 21.97 7.99 -18.00
N LYS A 215 21.27 8.41 -16.94
CA LYS A 215 21.88 8.83 -15.67
C LYS A 215 22.17 7.65 -14.74
N PHE A 216 21.31 6.64 -14.79
CA PHE A 216 21.35 5.51 -13.88
C PHE A 216 21.37 4.18 -14.61
N LYS A 217 21.77 3.15 -13.89
CA LYS A 217 21.63 1.75 -14.25
C LYS A 217 21.24 0.95 -13.02
N LEU A 218 20.55 -0.16 -13.25
CA LEU A 218 20.39 -1.21 -12.24
C LEU A 218 21.68 -2.03 -12.20
N ALA A 219 22.07 -2.50 -11.02
CA ALA A 219 23.27 -3.32 -10.83
C ALA A 219 23.06 -4.78 -11.25
N GLY A 220 21.80 -5.25 -11.30
CA GLY A 220 21.43 -6.59 -11.77
C GLY A 220 21.84 -7.70 -10.80
N LEU A 221 21.71 -7.46 -9.49
CA LEU A 221 22.28 -8.34 -8.47
C LEU A 221 21.32 -9.39 -7.89
N ASN A 222 20.00 -9.19 -8.03
CA ASN A 222 18.96 -10.08 -7.48
C ASN A 222 19.24 -10.52 -6.03
N LEU A 223 19.37 -9.52 -5.14
CA LEU A 223 19.82 -9.65 -3.76
C LEU A 223 18.84 -10.41 -2.84
N SER A 224 17.54 -10.42 -3.18
CA SER A 224 16.49 -11.22 -2.53
C SER A 224 15.29 -11.37 -3.47
N ASN A 225 14.40 -12.30 -3.15
CA ASN A 225 13.08 -12.43 -3.76
C ASN A 225 12.06 -11.57 -3.00
N GLU A 226 11.26 -10.79 -3.73
CA GLU A 226 10.22 -9.91 -3.20
C GLU A 226 8.88 -10.30 -3.80
N ASN A 227 8.13 -11.15 -3.10
CA ASN A 227 6.83 -11.66 -3.55
C ASN A 227 5.73 -10.65 -3.18
N TYR A 228 5.22 -9.88 -4.12
CA TYR A 228 4.18 -8.89 -3.83
C TYR A 228 2.82 -9.55 -3.66
N GLY A 229 2.15 -9.24 -2.56
CA GLY A 229 0.79 -9.69 -2.26
C GLY A 229 -0.16 -8.51 -2.04
N VAL A 230 -1.46 -8.81 -2.12
CA VAL A 230 -2.49 -7.88 -1.68
C VAL A 230 -2.66 -8.06 -0.18
N GLY A 231 -2.27 -7.05 0.59
CA GLY A 231 -2.41 -7.04 2.05
C GLY A 231 -3.84 -6.73 2.45
N ILE A 232 -4.38 -7.48 3.40
CA ILE A 232 -5.72 -7.30 3.95
C ILE A 232 -5.68 -7.40 5.48
N LYS A 233 -6.78 -7.00 6.11
CA LYS A 233 -6.91 -7.11 7.56
C LYS A 233 -6.77 -8.56 8.02
N LYS A 234 -6.03 -8.77 9.12
CA LYS A 234 -5.83 -10.10 9.71
C LYS A 234 -7.16 -10.77 10.05
N GLY A 235 -7.30 -12.03 9.67
CA GLY A 235 -8.46 -12.88 9.90
C GLY A 235 -9.54 -12.83 8.83
N ASP A 236 -9.38 -12.04 7.75
CA ASP A 236 -10.37 -11.95 6.67
C ASP A 236 -10.15 -13.00 5.57
N GLU A 237 -10.41 -14.27 5.92
CA GLU A 237 -10.23 -15.42 5.02
C GLU A 237 -11.14 -15.36 3.78
N LYS A 238 -12.32 -14.74 3.91
CA LYS A 238 -13.24 -14.57 2.78
C LYS A 238 -12.64 -13.60 1.77
N MET A 239 -12.24 -12.40 2.20
CA MET A 239 -11.63 -11.41 1.32
C MET A 239 -10.35 -11.97 0.70
N LYS A 240 -9.54 -12.71 1.46
CA LYS A 240 -8.35 -13.40 0.92
C LYS A 240 -8.71 -14.33 -0.24
N THR A 241 -9.70 -15.20 -0.03
CA THR A 241 -10.13 -16.19 -1.04
C THR A 241 -10.68 -15.53 -2.29
N ASP A 242 -11.49 -14.47 -2.12
CA ASP A 242 -12.06 -13.73 -3.25
C ASP A 242 -10.97 -13.01 -4.06
N ILE A 243 -9.97 -12.42 -3.39
CA ILE A 243 -8.83 -11.77 -4.06
C ILE A 243 -7.95 -12.81 -4.75
N ASP A 244 -7.65 -13.95 -4.12
CA ASP A 244 -6.89 -15.03 -4.74
C ASP A 244 -7.57 -15.48 -6.06
N ALA A 245 -8.90 -15.67 -6.06
CA ALA A 245 -9.66 -16.01 -7.25
C ALA A 245 -9.63 -14.91 -8.32
N ALA A 246 -9.69 -13.64 -7.91
CA ALA A 246 -9.56 -12.50 -8.84
C ALA A 246 -8.18 -12.49 -9.52
N LEU A 247 -7.10 -12.70 -8.75
CA LEU A 247 -5.73 -12.75 -9.28
C LEU A 247 -5.55 -13.95 -10.23
N GLU A 248 -6.09 -15.13 -9.90
CA GLU A 248 -6.07 -16.29 -10.82
C GLU A 248 -6.79 -15.95 -12.14
N LYS A 249 -7.95 -15.29 -12.06
CA LYS A 249 -8.71 -14.89 -13.25
C LYS A 249 -7.93 -13.88 -14.09
N MET A 250 -7.31 -12.89 -13.46
CA MET A 250 -6.49 -11.84 -14.12
C MET A 250 -5.33 -12.43 -14.92
N VAL A 251 -4.72 -13.50 -14.41
CA VAL A 251 -3.69 -14.24 -15.14
C VAL A 251 -4.32 -15.06 -16.27
N SER A 252 -5.41 -15.77 -15.99
CA SER A 252 -6.05 -16.67 -16.96
C SER A 252 -6.64 -15.97 -18.20
N ASP A 253 -7.10 -14.72 -18.05
CA ASP A 253 -7.69 -13.94 -19.14
C ASP A 253 -6.68 -13.03 -19.86
N GLY A 254 -5.40 -13.09 -19.46
CA GLY A 254 -4.30 -12.33 -20.06
C GLY A 254 -4.21 -10.87 -19.62
N SER A 255 -5.06 -10.43 -18.69
CA SER A 255 -5.01 -9.05 -18.17
C SER A 255 -3.69 -8.75 -17.46
N TRP A 256 -3.16 -9.71 -16.69
CA TRP A 256 -1.89 -9.55 -15.98
C TRP A 256 -0.74 -9.15 -16.91
N GLU A 257 -0.55 -9.89 -18.00
CA GLU A 257 0.55 -9.66 -18.95
C GLU A 257 0.38 -8.31 -19.65
N LYS A 258 -0.86 -7.99 -20.05
CA LYS A 258 -1.19 -6.68 -20.61
C LYS A 258 -0.87 -5.53 -19.66
N PHE A 259 -1.16 -5.66 -18.37
CA PHE A 259 -0.85 -4.63 -17.38
C PHE A 259 0.67 -4.49 -17.17
N MET A 260 1.40 -5.59 -17.11
CA MET A 260 2.87 -5.56 -17.00
C MET A 260 3.51 -4.86 -18.22
N ASP A 261 3.12 -5.24 -19.42
CA ASP A 261 3.61 -4.64 -20.66
C ASP A 261 3.30 -3.14 -20.75
N ALA A 262 2.08 -2.75 -20.35
CA ALA A 262 1.67 -1.35 -20.41
C ALA A 262 2.47 -0.46 -19.45
N ASN A 263 2.74 -0.96 -18.23
CA ASN A 263 3.31 -0.15 -17.16
C ASN A 263 4.84 -0.25 -17.03
N LEU A 264 5.41 -1.43 -17.23
CA LEU A 264 6.85 -1.69 -17.06
C LEU A 264 7.55 -2.05 -18.37
N GLY A 265 6.81 -2.35 -19.44
CA GLY A 265 7.37 -2.48 -20.79
C GLY A 265 8.15 -1.24 -21.27
N PRO A 266 7.69 0.00 -21.04
CA PRO A 266 8.47 1.21 -21.37
C PRO A 266 9.80 1.33 -20.63
N ALA A 267 9.93 0.67 -19.47
CA ALA A 267 11.17 0.59 -18.71
C ALA A 267 12.13 -0.50 -19.23
N ASN A 268 11.70 -1.28 -20.23
CA ASN A 268 12.40 -2.48 -20.69
C ASN A 268 12.74 -3.40 -19.51
N TYR A 269 11.82 -3.48 -18.55
CA TYR A 269 11.94 -4.36 -17.39
C TYR A 269 11.64 -5.79 -17.83
N ASP A 270 12.59 -6.69 -17.57
CA ASP A 270 12.43 -8.12 -17.84
C ASP A 270 11.74 -8.76 -16.63
N PHE A 271 10.41 -8.80 -16.67
CA PHE A 271 9.62 -9.31 -15.57
C PHE A 271 9.51 -10.84 -15.62
N GLU A 272 9.55 -11.46 -14.44
CA GLU A 272 9.25 -12.88 -14.27
C GLU A 272 7.79 -13.17 -14.69
N PRO A 273 7.47 -14.39 -15.17
CA PRO A 273 6.09 -14.79 -15.42
C PRO A 273 5.21 -14.60 -14.18
N ALA A 274 3.90 -14.39 -14.40
CA ALA A 274 2.92 -14.29 -13.33
C ALA A 274 3.12 -15.41 -12.30
N PRO A 275 3.33 -15.08 -11.01
CA PRO A 275 3.60 -16.10 -10.01
C PRO A 275 2.34 -16.92 -9.74
N LYS A 276 2.53 -18.16 -9.30
CA LYS A 276 1.42 -19.01 -8.90
C LYS A 276 0.89 -18.55 -7.54
N ILE A 277 -0.42 -18.35 -7.42
CA ILE A 277 -1.06 -18.00 -6.15
C ILE A 277 -0.70 -19.02 -5.06
N GLY A 278 -0.26 -18.52 -3.90
CA GLY A 278 0.24 -19.31 -2.77
C GLY A 278 1.68 -19.82 -2.87
N ASP A 279 2.37 -19.66 -4.01
CA ASP A 279 3.77 -20.04 -4.19
C ASP A 279 4.68 -18.84 -3.83
N ILE A 280 5.16 -18.81 -2.59
CA ILE A 280 6.07 -17.77 -2.08
C ILE A 280 7.52 -18.22 -2.29
N LYS A 281 8.23 -17.57 -3.20
CA LYS A 281 9.66 -17.82 -3.43
C LYS A 281 10.49 -17.34 -2.25
N GLN A 282 11.40 -18.19 -1.77
CA GLN A 282 12.38 -17.86 -0.72
C GLN A 282 13.64 -17.28 -1.34
#